data_AF-A0A968DH81-F1
#
_entry.id   AF-A0A968DH81-F1
#
_cell.length_a   1.000
_cell.length_b   1.000
_cell.length_c   1.000
_cell.angle_alpha   90.00
_cell.angle_beta   90.00
_cell.angle_gamma   90.00
#
_symmetry.space_group_name_H-M   'P 1'
#
loop_
_entity.id
_entity.type
_entity.pdbx_description
1 polymer ?
#
loop_
_entity_poly.entity_id
_entity_poly.type
_entity_poly.pdbx_seq_one_letter_code
_entity_poly.pdbx_strand_id
1 'polypeptide(L)' 'LELRVPGRDKGDAVGTILAEMNQDAVTAYLGDDLTDEDAFKAIKGKGIGILVREELRSTAADVWIRPPEELLTFLS' A
#
# COMPACT_ATOMS: atom_id res chain seq x y z
N LEU A 1 6.48 -16.61 -11.80
CA LEU A 1 5.25 -16.53 -12.60
C LEU A 1 4.11 -16.28 -11.63
N GLU A 2 3.42 -15.15 -11.74
CA GLU A 2 2.18 -14.89 -11.00
C GLU A 2 0.98 -15.05 -11.92
N LEU A 3 -0.08 -15.69 -11.43
CA LEU A 3 -1.36 -15.80 -12.12
C LEU A 3 -2.35 -14.87 -11.43
N ARG A 4 -3.08 -14.07 -12.21
CA ARG A 4 -4.03 -13.06 -11.70
C ARG A 4 -5.34 -13.15 -12.45
N VAL A 5 -6.44 -12.83 -11.77
CA VAL A 5 -7.75 -12.68 -12.40
C VAL A 5 -7.70 -11.43 -13.30
N PRO A 6 -8.07 -11.53 -14.60
CA PRO A 6 -8.08 -10.36 -15.47
C PRO A 6 -9.02 -9.28 -14.94
N GLY A 7 -8.56 -8.03 -14.94
CA GLY A 7 -9.36 -6.87 -14.54
C GLY A 7 -9.54 -6.70 -13.03
N ARG A 8 -8.75 -7.39 -12.21
CA ARG A 8 -8.66 -7.13 -10.77
C ARG A 8 -7.21 -6.86 -10.35
N ASP A 9 -7.01 -5.84 -9.53
CA ASP A 9 -5.72 -5.49 -8.94
C ASP A 9 -5.81 -5.30 -7.41
N LYS A 10 -4.69 -4.99 -6.77
CA LYS A 10 -4.65 -4.74 -5.31
C LYS A 10 -5.40 -3.46 -4.93
N GLY A 11 -5.50 -2.49 -5.84
CA GLY A 11 -6.29 -1.28 -5.67
C GLY A 11 -7.79 -1.56 -5.52
N ASP A 12 -8.33 -2.52 -6.27
CA ASP A 12 -9.73 -2.96 -6.09
C ASP A 12 -9.98 -3.52 -4.69
N ALA A 13 -9.03 -4.31 -4.17
CA ALA A 13 -9.13 -4.89 -2.83
C ALA A 13 -9.08 -3.79 -1.75
N VAL A 14 -8.13 -2.86 -1.86
CA VAL A 14 -8.03 -1.69 -0.97
C VAL A 14 -9.31 -0.85 -1.01
N GLY A 15 -9.82 -0.57 -2.20
CA GLY A 15 -11.06 0.19 -2.37
C GLY A 15 -12.26 -0.47 -1.70
N THR A 16 -12.35 -1.80 -1.79
CA THR A 16 -13.42 -2.59 -1.14
C THR A 16 -13.32 -2.49 0.39
N ILE A 17 -12.14 -2.69 0.96
CA ILE A 17 -11.92 -2.61 2.41
C ILE A 17 -12.23 -1.21 2.93
N LEU A 18 -11.72 -0.18 2.27
CA LEU A 18 -11.96 1.22 2.67
C LEU A 18 -13.45 1.60 2.63
N ALA A 19 -14.24 1.01 1.74
CA ALA A 19 -15.68 1.27 1.66
C ALA A 19 -16.46 0.68 2.85
N GLU A 20 -15.92 -0.35 3.51
CA GLU A 20 -16.53 -1.02 4.67
C GLU A 20 -16.01 -0.44 6.01
N MET A 21 -14.94 0.34 5.98
CA MET A 21 -14.35 0.98 7.17
C MET A 21 -15.10 2.25 7.56
N ASN A 22 -15.05 2.57 8.86
CA ASN A 22 -15.49 3.87 9.36
C ASN A 22 -14.64 4.99 8.74
N GLN A 23 -15.25 6.12 8.39
CA GLN A 23 -14.56 7.24 7.74
C GLN A 23 -13.44 7.85 8.60
N ASP A 24 -13.51 7.70 9.93
CA ASP A 24 -12.50 8.21 10.86
C ASP A 24 -11.36 7.20 11.12
N ALA A 25 -11.38 6.03 10.49
CA ALA A 25 -10.37 5.01 10.68
C ALA A 25 -9.04 5.42 10.03
N VAL A 26 -7.98 5.45 10.84
CA VAL A 26 -6.62 5.64 10.33
C VAL A 26 -6.20 4.38 9.59
N THR A 27 -5.88 4.54 8.30
CA THR A 27 -5.55 3.41 7.42
C THR A 27 -4.17 3.59 6.78
N ALA A 28 -3.39 2.53 6.75
CA ALA A 28 -2.13 2.46 6.03
C ALA A 28 -2.07 1.19 5.17
N TYR A 29 -1.45 1.31 3.99
CA TYR A 29 -1.16 0.18 3.11
C TYR A 29 0.35 0.05 2.94
N LEU A 30 0.90 -1.12 3.26
CA LEU A 30 2.32 -1.43 3.14
C LEU A 30 2.53 -2.38 1.95
N GLY A 31 3.38 -2.00 1.01
CA GLY A 31 3.69 -2.79 -0.18
C GLY A 31 5.16 -2.70 -0.57
N ASP A 32 5.70 -3.72 -1.22
CA ASP A 32 7.13 -3.88 -1.50
C ASP A 32 7.46 -3.97 -3.00
N ASP A 33 6.47 -4.26 -3.85
CA ASP A 33 6.68 -4.55 -5.26
C ASP A 33 5.94 -3.58 -6.20
N LEU A 34 6.06 -3.81 -7.52
CA LEU A 34 5.43 -2.95 -8.54
C LEU A 34 3.91 -3.07 -8.57
N THR A 35 3.37 -4.12 -8.00
CA THR A 35 1.96 -4.50 -8.10
C THR A 35 1.13 -3.83 -7.01
N ASP A 36 1.81 -3.30 -6.00
CA ASP A 36 1.28 -2.43 -4.96
C ASP A 36 1.00 -1.00 -5.43
N GLU A 37 1.45 -0.61 -6.63
CA GLU A 37 1.22 0.74 -7.14
C GLU A 37 -0.26 1.09 -7.30
N ASP A 38 -1.09 0.10 -7.64
CA ASP A 38 -2.54 0.32 -7.76
C ASP A 38 -3.20 0.46 -6.38
N ALA A 39 -2.67 -0.23 -5.36
CA ALA A 39 -3.08 -0.04 -3.98
C ALA A 39 -2.67 1.33 -3.43
N PHE A 40 -1.44 1.80 -3.73
CA PHE A 40 -0.98 3.14 -3.33
C PHE A 40 -1.86 4.24 -3.94
N LYS A 41 -2.26 4.11 -5.22
CA LYS A 41 -3.20 5.05 -5.84
C LYS A 41 -4.58 4.99 -5.18
N ALA A 42 -5.07 3.79 -4.85
CA ALA A 42 -6.39 3.60 -4.27
C ALA A 42 -6.54 4.17 -2.85
N ILE A 43 -5.49 4.07 -2.02
CA ILE A 43 -5.50 4.61 -0.64
C ILE A 43 -5.26 6.13 -0.58
N LYS A 44 -4.77 6.73 -1.67
CA LYS A 44 -4.35 8.14 -1.68
C LYS A 44 -5.48 9.09 -1.26
N GLY A 45 -5.20 9.94 -0.28
CA GLY A 45 -6.16 10.88 0.30
C GLY A 45 -7.19 10.27 1.25
N LYS A 46 -7.17 8.94 1.46
CA LYS A 46 -8.00 8.21 2.43
C LYS A 46 -7.18 7.52 3.53
N GLY A 47 -5.87 7.46 3.35
CA GLY A 47 -4.90 6.86 4.25
C GLY A 47 -3.50 7.13 3.73
N ILE A 48 -2.53 6.36 4.21
CA ILE A 48 -1.11 6.51 3.82
C ILE A 48 -0.65 5.25 3.06
N GLY A 49 -0.12 5.44 1.85
CA GLY A 49 0.61 4.39 1.14
C GLY A 49 2.09 4.38 1.52
N ILE A 50 2.63 3.21 1.88
CA ILE A 50 4.01 3.04 2.33
C ILE A 50 4.72 2.00 1.46
N LEU A 51 5.78 2.44 0.77
CA LEU A 51 6.71 1.54 0.09
C LEU A 51 7.70 0.97 1.10
N VAL A 52 7.78 -0.35 1.20
CA VAL A 52 8.69 -1.08 2.08
C VAL A 52 9.75 -1.76 1.22
N ARG A 53 10.94 -1.15 1.10
CA ARG A 53 11.99 -1.68 0.22
C ARG A 53 13.39 -1.15 0.59
N GLU A 54 14.44 -1.90 0.26
CA GLU A 54 15.83 -1.49 0.48
C GLU A 54 16.26 -0.26 -0.33
N GLU A 55 15.80 -0.17 -1.59
CA GLU A 55 16.11 0.90 -2.54
C GLU A 55 14.85 1.65 -2.97
N LEU A 56 14.94 2.99 -2.99
CA LEU A 56 13.89 3.85 -3.51
C LEU A 56 13.74 3.68 -5.02
N ARG A 57 12.50 3.66 -5.49
CA ARG A 57 12.14 3.75 -6.90
C ARG A 57 11.03 4.78 -7.08
N SER A 58 10.74 5.14 -8.33
CA SER A 58 9.50 5.88 -8.63
C SER A 58 8.29 5.08 -8.13
N THR A 59 7.42 5.71 -7.35
CA THR A 59 6.26 5.09 -6.71
C THR A 59 5.17 6.13 -6.45
N ALA A 60 3.91 5.68 -6.39
CA ALA A 60 2.78 6.46 -5.94
C ALA A 60 2.62 6.52 -4.40
N ALA A 61 3.41 5.71 -3.67
CA ALA A 61 3.44 5.73 -2.20
C ALA A 61 3.80 7.12 -1.65
N ASP A 62 3.28 7.43 -0.46
CA ASP A 62 3.49 8.73 0.20
C ASP A 62 4.76 8.71 1.05
N VAL A 63 5.13 7.52 1.57
CA VAL A 63 6.32 7.29 2.39
C VAL A 63 7.09 6.10 1.84
N TRP A 64 8.41 6.15 1.95
CA TRP A 64 9.29 5.00 1.72
C TRP A 64 10.03 4.70 3.02
N ILE A 65 10.03 3.43 3.42
CA ILE A 65 10.80 2.93 4.56
C ILE A 65 11.69 1.76 4.13
N ARG A 66 12.84 1.65 4.78
CA ARG A 66 13.82 0.59 4.56
C ARG A 66 13.67 -0.52 5.62
N PRO A 67 13.29 -1.75 5.23
CA PRO A 67 13.24 -2.88 6.16
C PRO A 67 14.66 -3.39 6.50
N PRO A 68 14.83 -4.13 7.63
CA PRO A 68 13.79 -4.48 8.60
C PRO A 68 13.56 -3.43 9.71
N GLU A 69 14.55 -2.62 10.07
CA GLU A 69 14.49 -1.79 11.29
C GLU A 69 13.41 -0.71 11.24
N GLU A 70 13.26 -0.01 10.11
CA GLU A 70 12.26 1.05 9.98
C GLU A 70 10.83 0.49 9.90
N LEU A 71 10.66 -0.70 9.32
CA LEU A 71 9.38 -1.40 9.31
C LEU A 71 8.96 -1.82 10.73
N LEU A 72 9.89 -2.36 11.51
CA LEU A 72 9.61 -2.72 12.90
C LEU A 72 9.28 -1.49 13.75
N THR A 73 10.00 -0.37 13.52
CA THR A 73 9.75 0.91 14.20
C THR A 73 8.39 1.50 13.83
N PHE A 74 7.92 1.30 12.60
CA PHE A 74 6.59 1.74 12.18
C PHE A 74 5.46 0.94 12.86
N LEU A 75 5.67 -0.34 13.15
CA LEU A 75 4.66 -1.25 13.70
C LEU A 75 4.64 -1.31 15.24
N SER A 76 5.62 -0.72 15.92
CA SER A 76 5.73 -0.67 17.39
C SER A 76 4.88 0.43 18.00
#